data_AF-A0A1F7GUI8-F1
#
_entry.id   AF-A0A1F7GUI8-F1
#
_cell.length_a   1.000
_cell.length_b   1.000
_cell.length_c   1.000
_cell.angle_alpha   90.00
_cell.angle_beta   90.00
_cell.angle_gamma   90.00
#
_symmetry.space_group_name_H-M   'P 1'
#
loop_
_entity.id
_entity.type
_entity.pdbx_description
1 polymer ?
#
loop_
_entity_poly.entity_id
_entity_poly.type
_entity_poly.pdbx_seq_one_letter_code
_entity_poly.pdbx_strand_id
1 'polypeptide(L)'
;MGEYLKVINGLSVKADVASKMQPVQDAALFQANNLCQGVEPPFLAAEYIRTTTIATDSCKRFEGYLKQAPDELTKTFLFFTHALNFGCPDLSKHTSIVIKLAQAFFSK
;
A
#
# COMPACT_ATOMS: atom_id res chain seq x y z
N MET A 1 3.84 -9.97 29.72
CA MET A 1 3.99 -10.93 28.61
C MET A 1 3.25 -10.32 27.42
N GLY A 2 3.97 -9.90 26.38
CA GLY A 2 3.34 -9.34 25.18
C GLY A 2 2.94 -10.45 24.24
N GLU A 3 1.65 -10.55 23.93
CA GLU A 3 1.10 -11.57 23.04
C GLU A 3 1.62 -11.35 21.61
N TYR A 4 2.30 -12.36 21.07
CA TYR A 4 2.68 -12.39 19.66
C TYR A 4 1.49 -12.92 18.86
N LEU A 5 0.78 -12.03 18.18
CA LEU A 5 -0.24 -12.43 17.20
C LEU A 5 0.46 -13.06 15.99
N LYS A 6 0.16 -14.33 15.76
CA LYS A 6 0.77 -15.14 14.70
C LYS A 6 0.01 -14.91 13.40
N VAL A 7 0.62 -14.26 12.40
CA VAL A 7 0.13 -14.31 11.01
C VAL A 7 1.28 -14.31 10.00
N ILE A 8 1.29 -15.37 9.18
CA ILE A 8 1.73 -15.59 7.79
C ILE A 8 3.00 -14.84 7.30
N ASN A 9 3.98 -15.63 6.81
CA ASN A 9 5.26 -15.25 6.16
C ASN A 9 6.46 -14.86 7.05
N GLY A 10 6.52 -15.34 8.29
CA GLY A 10 7.81 -15.53 8.99
C GLY A 10 8.53 -14.28 9.50
N LEU A 11 7.96 -13.08 9.36
CA LEU A 11 8.45 -11.87 10.02
C LEU A 11 7.67 -11.63 11.31
N SER A 12 8.31 -11.94 12.43
CA SER A 12 7.75 -11.66 13.76
C SER A 12 7.97 -10.18 14.08
N VAL A 13 7.00 -9.33 13.73
CA VAL A 13 7.03 -7.92 14.13
C VAL A 13 6.45 -7.83 15.55
N LYS A 14 7.28 -7.32 16.46
CA LYS A 14 6.92 -7.02 17.83
C LYS A 14 5.63 -6.16 17.87
N ALA A 15 4.65 -6.51 18.69
CA ALA A 15 3.35 -5.83 18.75
C ALA A 15 3.46 -4.32 19.02
N ASP A 16 4.51 -3.89 19.75
CA ASP A 16 4.84 -2.48 20.00
C ASP A 16 5.43 -1.73 18.79
N VAL A 17 5.95 -2.46 17.79
CA VAL A 17 6.42 -1.90 16.51
C VAL A 17 5.28 -1.89 15.49
N ALA A 18 4.46 -2.94 15.48
CA ALA A 18 3.26 -2.98 14.65
C ALA A 18 2.23 -1.91 15.05
N SER A 19 2.01 -1.70 16.37
CA SER A 19 1.10 -0.66 16.87
C SER A 19 1.56 0.77 16.59
N LYS A 20 2.87 0.99 16.40
CA LYS A 20 3.41 2.27 15.92
C LYS A 20 3.26 2.44 14.41
N MET A 21 3.07 1.34 13.68
CA MET A 21 2.97 1.35 12.23
C MET A 21 1.54 1.37 11.70
N GLN A 22 0.59 0.85 12.48
CA GLN A 22 -0.83 0.90 12.13
C GLN A 22 -1.30 2.34 11.84
N PRO A 23 -1.05 3.36 12.69
CA PRO A 23 -1.51 4.72 12.41
C PRO A 23 -0.86 5.34 11.15
N VAL A 24 0.37 4.96 10.84
CA VAL A 24 1.09 5.42 9.65
C VAL A 24 0.48 4.79 8.39
N GLN A 25 0.17 3.49 8.45
CA GLN A 25 -0.49 2.77 7.36
C GLN A 25 -1.91 3.30 7.13
N ASP A 26 -2.67 3.53 8.19
CA ASP A 26 -4.02 4.08 8.11
C ASP A 26 -4.02 5.49 7.52
N ALA A 27 -3.10 6.36 7.97
CA ALA A 27 -2.91 7.69 7.40
C ALA A 27 -2.52 7.65 5.91
N ALA A 28 -1.62 6.74 5.53
CA ALA A 28 -1.22 6.56 4.14
C ALA A 28 -2.40 6.11 3.25
N LEU A 29 -3.21 5.15 3.73
CA LEU A 29 -4.41 4.69 3.04
C LEU A 29 -5.45 5.80 2.89
N PHE A 30 -5.68 6.58 3.95
CA PHE A 30 -6.63 7.70 3.91
C PHE A 30 -6.17 8.78 2.91
N GLN A 31 -4.89 9.14 2.93
CA GLN A 31 -4.33 10.10 1.99
C GLN A 31 -4.38 9.59 0.55
N ALA A 32 -4.04 8.32 0.32
CA ALA A 32 -4.13 7.69 -1.00
C ALA A 32 -5.58 7.70 -1.51
N ASN A 33 -6.55 7.35 -0.64
CA ASN A 33 -7.97 7.42 -0.97
C ASN A 33 -8.38 8.83 -1.39
N ASN A 34 -8.00 9.86 -0.63
CA ASN A 34 -8.36 11.25 -0.95
C ASN A 34 -7.75 11.74 -2.27
N LEU A 35 -6.53 11.32 -2.58
CA LEU A 35 -5.86 11.68 -3.84
C LEU A 35 -6.45 10.94 -5.04
N CYS A 36 -6.94 9.72 -4.84
CA CYS A 36 -7.55 8.91 -5.90
C CYS A 36 -9.06 9.16 -6.08
N GLN A 37 -9.74 9.71 -5.07
CA GLN A 37 -11.17 9.89 -5.09
C GLN A 37 -11.61 10.83 -6.21
N GLY A 38 -12.49 10.33 -7.09
CA GLY A 38 -13.02 11.11 -8.21
C GLY A 38 -12.02 11.40 -9.33
N VAL A 39 -10.81 10.84 -9.26
CA VAL A 39 -9.78 10.95 -10.28
C VAL A 39 -9.78 9.67 -11.13
N GLU A 40 -9.71 9.81 -12.45
CA GLU A 40 -9.61 8.66 -13.35
C GLU A 40 -8.24 7.99 -13.18
N PRO A 41 -8.16 6.65 -13.03
CA PRO A 41 -6.89 5.96 -12.91
C PRO A 41 -6.00 6.20 -14.15
N PRO A 42 -4.73 6.59 -13.98
CA PRO A 42 -3.78 6.64 -15.09
C PRO A 42 -3.66 5.29 -15.80
N PHE A 43 -3.35 5.29 -17.10
CA PHE A 43 -3.32 4.09 -17.94
C PHE A 43 -2.61 2.91 -17.28
N LEU A 44 -1.43 3.14 -16.71
CA LEU A 44 -0.62 2.08 -16.09
C LEU A 44 -1.29 1.49 -14.84
N ALA A 45 -1.99 2.31 -14.05
CA ALA A 45 -2.77 1.84 -12.90
C ALA A 45 -4.03 1.08 -13.34
N ALA A 46 -4.71 1.56 -14.38
CA ALA A 46 -5.83 0.85 -15.00
C ALA A 46 -5.40 -0.52 -15.54
N GLU A 47 -4.22 -0.60 -16.15
CA GLU A 47 -3.66 -1.85 -16.64
C GLU A 47 -3.33 -2.83 -15.50
N TYR A 48 -2.76 -2.34 -14.40
CA TYR A 48 -2.54 -3.14 -13.19
C TYR A 48 -3.85 -3.71 -12.64
N ILE A 49 -4.92 -2.89 -12.55
CA ILE A 49 -6.26 -3.32 -12.13
C ILE A 49 -6.78 -4.44 -13.04
N ARG A 50 -6.69 -4.24 -14.35
CA ARG A 50 -7.24 -5.17 -15.36
C ARG A 50 -6.54 -6.52 -15.36
N THR A 51 -5.24 -6.53 -15.11
CA THR A 51 -4.39 -7.73 -15.29
C THR A 51 -4.15 -8.51 -14.00
N THR A 52 -4.33 -7.87 -12.84
CA THR A 52 -4.07 -8.46 -11.52
C THR A 52 -5.34 -9.03 -10.91
N THR A 53 -5.21 -10.15 -10.20
CA THR A 53 -6.30 -10.77 -9.44
C THR A 53 -5.81 -11.13 -8.03
N ILE A 54 -6.74 -11.30 -7.09
CA ILE A 54 -6.43 -11.66 -5.69
C ILE A 54 -5.69 -13.01 -5.60
N ALA A 55 -5.91 -13.94 -6.52
CA ALA A 55 -5.26 -15.26 -6.53
C ALA A 55 -3.80 -15.25 -7.03
N THR A 56 -3.35 -14.14 -7.64
CA THR A 56 -1.97 -14.00 -8.15
C THR A 56 -1.04 -13.35 -7.13
N ASP A 57 0.29 -13.53 -7.26
CA ASP A 57 1.32 -12.84 -6.47
C ASP A 57 1.28 -11.32 -6.74
N SER A 58 0.31 -10.66 -6.09
CA SER A 58 -0.11 -9.27 -6.36
C SER A 58 0.99 -8.28 -5.97
N CYS A 59 1.85 -8.63 -5.01
CA CYS A 59 3.00 -7.83 -4.58
C CYS A 59 4.09 -7.78 -5.66
N LYS A 60 4.49 -8.92 -6.24
CA LYS A 60 5.49 -8.91 -7.33
C LYS A 60 5.00 -8.13 -8.55
N ARG A 61 3.72 -8.26 -8.88
CA ARG A 61 3.11 -7.47 -9.96
C ARG A 61 3.07 -5.99 -9.62
N PHE A 62 2.63 -5.64 -8.42
CA PHE A 62 2.65 -4.27 -7.94
C PHE A 62 4.04 -3.65 -8.08
N GLU A 63 5.10 -4.32 -7.63
CA GLU A 63 6.48 -3.84 -7.76
C GLU A 63 6.91 -3.65 -9.24
N GLY A 64 6.46 -4.54 -10.13
CA GLY A 64 6.71 -4.43 -11.57
C GLY A 64 6.06 -3.19 -12.19
N TYR A 65 4.80 -2.92 -11.85
CA TYR A 65 4.09 -1.72 -12.31
C TYR A 65 4.63 -0.45 -11.64
N LEU A 66 4.99 -0.51 -10.36
CA LEU A 66 5.54 0.61 -9.61
C LEU A 66 6.85 1.13 -10.22
N LYS A 67 7.72 0.23 -10.73
CA LYS A 67 8.97 0.60 -11.42
C LYS A 67 8.73 1.35 -12.73
N GLN A 68 7.58 1.12 -13.38
CA GLN A 68 7.19 1.76 -14.64
C GLN A 68 6.40 3.05 -14.43
N ALA A 69 5.95 3.31 -13.20
CA ALA A 69 5.10 4.46 -12.89
C ALA A 69 5.87 5.78 -13.10
N PRO A 70 5.43 6.63 -14.03
CA PRO A 70 6.20 7.82 -14.44
C PRO A 70 6.11 8.96 -13.42
N ASP A 71 5.09 8.94 -12.57
CA ASP A 71 4.76 10.04 -11.67
C ASP A 71 4.18 9.53 -10.33
N GLU A 72 4.09 10.42 -9.35
CA GLU A 72 3.62 10.09 -8.00
C GLU A 72 2.12 9.82 -7.92
N LEU A 73 1.29 10.40 -8.82
CA LEU A 73 -0.14 10.11 -8.86
C LEU A 73 -0.36 8.67 -9.33
N THR A 74 0.33 8.23 -10.38
CA THR A 74 0.30 6.84 -10.85
C THR A 74 0.76 5.87 -9.75
N LYS A 75 1.84 6.18 -9.03
CA LYS A 75 2.32 5.35 -7.90
C LYS A 75 1.28 5.29 -6.78
N THR A 76 0.62 6.40 -6.48
CA THR A 76 -0.43 6.47 -5.45
C THR A 76 -1.63 5.60 -5.83
N PHE A 77 -2.08 5.66 -7.09
CA PHE A 77 -3.14 4.80 -7.61
C PHE A 77 -2.78 3.31 -7.56
N LEU A 78 -1.56 2.96 -7.95
CA LEU A 78 -1.05 1.59 -7.87
C LEU A 78 -1.04 1.09 -6.41
N PHE A 79 -0.54 1.91 -5.48
CA PHE A 79 -0.50 1.57 -4.06
C PHE A 79 -1.90 1.41 -3.47
N PHE A 80 -2.79 2.39 -3.70
CA PHE A 80 -4.18 2.36 -3.24
C PHE A 80 -4.91 1.11 -3.74
N THR A 81 -4.80 0.83 -5.04
CA THR A 81 -5.40 -0.36 -5.65
C THR A 81 -4.80 -1.64 -5.07
N HIS A 82 -3.48 -1.73 -4.96
CA HIS A 82 -2.81 -2.92 -4.44
C HIS A 82 -3.22 -3.20 -2.99
N ALA A 83 -3.27 -2.15 -2.17
CA ALA A 83 -3.61 -2.26 -0.76
C ALA A 83 -5.09 -2.64 -0.54
N LEU A 84 -6.03 -1.96 -1.21
CA LEU A 84 -7.46 -2.15 -0.95
C LEU A 84 -8.15 -3.17 -1.87
N ASN A 85 -7.85 -3.18 -3.17
CA ASN A 85 -8.58 -4.02 -4.13
C ASN A 85 -7.98 -5.42 -4.27
N PHE A 86 -6.65 -5.55 -4.11
CA PHE A 86 -5.98 -6.84 -4.20
C PHE A 86 -5.54 -7.41 -2.85
N GLY A 87 -5.65 -6.62 -1.78
CA GLY A 87 -5.33 -7.03 -0.42
C GLY A 87 -3.83 -7.28 -0.24
N CYS A 88 -3.10 -6.26 0.19
CA CYS A 88 -1.72 -6.45 0.65
C CYS A 88 -1.75 -6.83 2.15
N PRO A 89 -1.34 -8.06 2.53
CA PRO A 89 -1.42 -8.53 3.92
C PRO A 89 -0.44 -7.83 4.85
N ASP A 90 0.58 -7.16 4.32
CA ASP A 90 1.59 -6.44 5.09
C ASP A 90 2.12 -5.23 4.31
N LEU A 91 1.52 -4.06 4.57
CA LEU A 91 1.93 -2.80 3.96
C LEU A 91 3.32 -2.33 4.40
N SER A 92 3.92 -2.91 5.45
CA SER A 92 5.30 -2.56 5.84
C SER A 92 6.31 -2.94 4.76
N LYS A 93 5.99 -3.88 3.87
CA LYS A 93 6.80 -4.18 2.68
C LYS A 93 6.89 -3.01 1.70
N HIS A 94 6.00 -2.02 1.82
CA HIS A 94 5.97 -0.81 1.02
C HIS A 94 6.31 0.43 1.86
N THR A 95 7.15 0.27 2.89
CA THR A 95 7.50 1.30 3.89
C THR A 95 7.80 2.66 3.29
N SER A 96 8.56 2.74 2.19
CA SER A 96 8.92 4.03 1.59
C SER A 96 7.73 4.82 1.05
N ILE A 97 6.75 4.14 0.45
CA ILE A 97 5.52 4.76 -0.07
C ILE A 97 4.59 5.12 1.09
N VAL A 98 4.43 4.19 2.04
CA VAL A 98 3.61 4.38 3.24
C VAL A 98 4.06 5.62 4.02
N ILE A 99 5.37 5.74 4.30
CA ILE A 99 5.91 6.90 5.04
C ILE A 99 5.68 8.20 4.27
N LYS A 100 5.95 8.23 2.96
CA LYS A 100 5.76 9.45 2.15
C LYS A 100 4.31 9.92 2.14
N LEU A 101 3.36 9.01 1.94
CA LEU A 101 1.94 9.34 1.94
C LEU A 101 1.45 9.77 3.32
N ALA A 102 1.89 9.09 4.38
CA ALA A 102 1.57 9.47 5.75
C ALA A 102 2.16 10.84 6.13
N GLN A 103 3.38 11.15 5.71
CA GLN A 103 3.97 12.49 5.92
C GLN A 103 3.13 13.57 5.24
N ALA A 104 2.69 13.34 4.00
CA ALA A 104 1.81 14.26 3.29
C ALA A 104 0.45 14.46 3.99
N PHE A 105 -0.06 13.41 4.65
CA PHE A 105 -1.27 13.50 5.48
C PHE A 105 -1.07 14.39 6.71
N PHE A 106 0.00 14.17 7.48
CA PHE A 106 0.27 14.91 8.72
C PHE A 106 0.83 16.32 8.51
N SER A 107 1.21 16.69 7.29
CA SER A 107 1.73 18.03 6.97
C SER A 107 0.62 19.05 6.65
N LYS A 108 -0.66 18.66 6.75
CA LYS A 108 -1.85 19.51 6.54
C LYS A 108 -2.47 19.90 7.87
#